data_AF-A0A0C9V1Z6-F1
#
_entry.id   AF-A0A0C9V1Z6-F1
#
_cell.length_a   1.000
_cell.length_b   1.000
_cell.length_c   1.000
_cell.angle_alpha   90.00
_cell.angle_beta   90.00
_cell.angle_gamma   90.00
#
_symmetry.space_group_name_H-M   'P 1'
#
loop_
_entity.id
_entity.type
_entity.pdbx_description
1 polymer ?
#
loop_
_entity_poly.entity_id
_entity_poly.type
_entity_poly.pdbx_seq_one_letter_code
_entity_poly.pdbx_strand_id
1 'polypeptide(L)'
;FSRLNFIYTLLSKRKLRWFIEQGLVRGWDDARFPTVRGIRRRGLTVEALRQYMLSQGPSQAVVSLEWDSIWAINKKVIDPVAPRFWATEKENTVKLTLNGNVPVEIKQNPRHKKNPDVGVKDTVYAPVILIEQKDALSFAENEEITLMDWGNAIIRSKSTSSDGTVTSLTADLHLEGDFRKTDKKITWLADPESSKQPLISVTLLDYDYLITKKKLEEDDDVANFVTPVTEFKVDAWADKNVATVKQGDFIQFERKGYYRVDAVRGEGENLHLDFVHIPDGKAAGLASKNSPVAAPEVGKKGKKGGEDKGANGDENKGGKGKESKAAGKDKSSSDAPTPNQTSTGSERTAFSNATKGFAIPITTKMYNVARVYGEEPLNPTADTKMYSVQSVYEEA
;
A
#
# COMPACT_ATOMS: atom_id res chain seq x y z
N PHE A 1 11.98 13.77 -19.02
CA PHE A 1 11.21 12.78 -18.23
C PHE A 1 9.84 13.38 -17.97
N SER A 2 8.80 12.54 -17.89
CA SER A 2 7.44 12.98 -17.55
C SER A 2 7.29 13.20 -16.05
N ARG A 3 6.33 14.05 -15.68
CA ARG A 3 5.94 14.24 -14.28
C ARG A 3 5.14 13.03 -13.82
N LEU A 4 5.41 12.58 -12.60
CA LEU A 4 4.61 11.54 -11.94
C LEU A 4 3.30 12.13 -11.44
N ASN A 5 2.18 11.51 -11.83
CA ASN A 5 0.84 11.88 -11.41
C ASN A 5 0.16 10.68 -10.75
N PHE A 6 -0.65 10.92 -9.73
CA PHE A 6 -1.47 9.90 -9.08
C PHE A 6 -2.96 10.21 -9.26
N ILE A 7 -3.78 9.19 -9.40
CA ILE A 7 -5.24 9.34 -9.36
C ILE A 7 -5.71 9.71 -7.95
N TYR A 8 -6.85 10.38 -7.85
CA TYR A 8 -7.47 10.88 -6.61
C TYR A 8 -6.54 11.74 -5.75
N THR A 9 -5.53 12.36 -6.38
CA THR A 9 -4.44 13.05 -5.69
C THR A 9 -4.14 14.38 -6.36
N LEU A 10 -3.85 15.40 -5.55
CA LEU A 10 -3.50 16.73 -6.02
C LEU A 10 -2.03 17.03 -5.75
N LEU A 11 -1.29 17.38 -6.80
CA LEU A 11 0.14 17.71 -6.70
C LEU A 11 0.45 19.20 -6.91
N SER A 12 -0.57 20.02 -7.19
CA SER A 12 -0.38 21.47 -7.34
C SER A 12 -0.22 22.13 -5.98
N LYS A 13 0.89 22.87 -5.77
CA LYS A 13 1.16 23.60 -4.52
C LYS A 13 0.03 24.57 -4.17
N ARG A 14 -0.56 25.24 -5.16
CA ARG A 14 -1.70 26.16 -4.96
C ARG A 14 -2.92 25.42 -4.40
N LYS A 15 -3.29 24.29 -5.02
CA LYS A 15 -4.42 23.46 -4.58
C LYS A 15 -4.17 22.86 -3.19
N LEU A 16 -2.95 22.38 -2.92
CA LEU A 16 -2.58 21.85 -1.59
C LEU A 16 -2.62 22.93 -0.50
N ARG A 17 -2.14 24.15 -0.80
CA ARG A 17 -2.22 25.27 0.15
C ARG A 17 -3.68 25.61 0.47
N TRP A 18 -4.55 25.60 -0.53
CA TRP A 18 -5.98 25.84 -0.33
C TRP A 18 -6.58 24.85 0.69
N PHE A 19 -6.26 23.55 0.63
CA PHE A 19 -6.73 22.58 1.64
C PHE A 19 -6.31 22.93 3.07
N ILE A 20 -5.09 23.45 3.25
CA ILE A 20 -4.58 23.90 4.55
C ILE A 20 -5.32 25.16 5.00
N GLU A 21 -5.46 26.15 4.11
CA GLU A 21 -6.14 27.43 4.41
C GLU A 21 -7.62 27.24 4.75
N GLN A 22 -8.29 26.25 4.13
CA GLN A 22 -9.67 25.89 4.45
C GLN A 22 -9.80 25.00 5.71
N GLY A 23 -8.69 24.63 6.36
CA GLY A 23 -8.72 23.78 7.55
C GLY A 23 -9.19 22.33 7.31
N LEU A 24 -9.24 21.88 6.05
CA LEU A 24 -9.64 20.51 5.69
C LEU A 24 -8.59 19.46 6.09
N VAL A 25 -7.35 19.92 6.30
CA VAL A 25 -6.21 19.11 6.73
C VAL A 25 -5.42 19.83 7.81
N ARG A 26 -4.62 19.08 8.57
CA ARG A 26 -3.87 19.61 9.71
C ARG A 26 -2.65 20.43 9.30
N GLY A 27 -2.07 20.16 8.13
CA GLY A 27 -0.88 20.84 7.63
C GLY A 27 -0.16 20.07 6.53
N TRP A 28 1.09 20.47 6.25
CA TRP A 28 1.90 19.87 5.17
C TRP A 28 2.33 18.42 5.43
N ASP A 29 2.29 17.97 6.67
CA ASP A 29 2.63 16.62 7.09
C ASP A 29 1.41 15.75 7.42
N ASP A 30 0.21 16.20 7.05
CA ASP A 30 -1.00 15.41 7.15
C ASP A 30 -0.85 14.09 6.38
N ALA A 31 -1.26 12.97 6.97
CA ALA A 31 -1.12 11.64 6.36
C ALA A 31 -1.91 11.49 5.05
N ARG A 32 -2.92 12.32 4.82
CA ARG A 32 -3.70 12.36 3.56
C ARG A 32 -2.97 13.11 2.45
N PHE A 33 -1.93 13.88 2.75
CA PHE A 33 -1.20 14.67 1.77
C PHE A 33 -0.19 13.83 0.98
N PRO A 34 -0.06 14.07 -0.34
CA PRO A 34 0.93 13.40 -1.18
C PRO A 34 2.33 14.02 -1.05
N THR A 35 2.59 14.73 0.05
CA THR A 35 3.92 15.23 0.37
C THR A 35 4.77 14.09 0.91
N VAL A 36 6.09 14.19 0.79
CA VAL A 36 7.00 13.19 1.38
C VAL A 36 6.78 13.06 2.89
N ARG A 37 6.48 14.17 3.59
CA ARG A 37 6.15 14.13 5.02
C ARG A 37 4.82 13.42 5.30
N GLY A 38 3.77 13.72 4.52
CA GLY A 38 2.46 13.12 4.67
C GLY A 38 2.47 11.61 4.44
N ILE A 39 3.01 11.16 3.31
CA ILE A 39 3.08 9.72 3.00
C ILE A 39 3.98 8.95 3.99
N ARG A 40 5.06 9.57 4.49
CA ARG A 40 5.88 8.96 5.55
C ARG A 40 5.14 8.88 6.87
N ARG A 41 4.38 9.92 7.24
CA ARG A 41 3.53 9.90 8.44
C ARG A 41 2.46 8.81 8.34
N ARG A 42 1.87 8.63 7.15
CA ARG A 42 0.93 7.54 6.82
C ARG A 42 1.57 6.15 6.91
N GLY A 43 2.90 6.06 6.89
CA GLY A 43 3.63 4.81 7.07
C GLY A 43 4.37 4.29 5.84
N LEU A 44 4.57 5.13 4.82
CA LEU A 44 5.43 4.79 3.70
C LEU A 44 6.91 4.84 4.12
N THR A 45 7.63 3.74 3.90
CA THR A 45 9.07 3.66 4.14
C THR A 45 9.85 4.31 3.01
N VAL A 46 11.02 4.86 3.34
CA VAL A 46 11.91 5.48 2.33
C VAL A 46 12.43 4.43 1.36
N GLU A 47 12.68 3.21 1.86
CA GLU A 47 13.10 2.08 1.03
C GLU A 47 12.04 1.73 -0.02
N ALA A 48 10.77 1.56 0.39
CA ALA A 48 9.69 1.28 -0.54
C ALA A 48 9.48 2.40 -1.57
N LEU A 49 9.60 3.66 -1.14
CA LEU A 49 9.52 4.80 -2.06
C LEU A 49 10.63 4.75 -3.12
N ARG A 50 11.87 4.45 -2.72
CA ARG A 50 13.00 4.30 -3.66
C ARG A 50 12.78 3.13 -4.62
N GLN A 51 12.41 1.97 -4.10
CA GLN A 51 12.11 0.78 -4.90
C GLN A 51 10.99 1.06 -5.91
N TYR A 52 9.95 1.79 -5.49
CA TYR A 52 8.87 2.19 -6.37
C TYR A 52 9.35 3.14 -7.48
N MET A 53 10.11 4.18 -7.17
CA MET A 53 10.68 5.08 -8.19
C MET A 53 11.57 4.34 -9.19
N LEU A 54 12.41 3.41 -8.73
CA LEU A 54 13.25 2.58 -9.58
C LEU A 54 12.41 1.66 -10.48
N SER A 55 11.31 1.10 -9.97
CA SER A 55 10.41 0.23 -10.74
C SER A 55 9.69 0.96 -11.87
N GLN A 56 9.37 2.24 -11.68
CA GLN A 56 8.70 3.05 -12.71
C GLN A 56 9.67 3.44 -13.83
N GLY A 57 10.91 3.75 -13.47
CA GLY A 57 11.95 4.18 -14.42
C GLY A 57 11.66 5.53 -15.08
N PRO A 58 12.67 6.12 -15.76
CA PRO A 58 12.46 7.34 -16.51
C PRO A 58 11.65 7.04 -17.79
N SER A 59 10.53 7.75 -17.95
CA SER A 59 9.71 7.70 -19.17
C SER A 59 9.40 9.11 -19.65
N GLN A 60 8.99 9.23 -20.92
CA GLN A 60 8.39 10.46 -21.46
C GLN A 60 6.85 10.39 -21.45
N ALA A 61 6.26 9.21 -21.23
CA ALA A 61 4.82 9.03 -21.19
C ALA A 61 4.23 9.67 -19.92
N VAL A 62 3.18 10.49 -20.08
CA VAL A 62 2.40 11.01 -18.96
C VAL A 62 1.42 9.93 -18.52
N VAL A 63 1.72 9.26 -17.40
CA VAL A 63 0.87 8.21 -16.84
C VAL A 63 0.30 8.68 -15.51
N SER A 64 -0.99 8.43 -15.29
CA SER A 64 -1.62 8.58 -13.98
C SER A 64 -1.57 7.25 -13.26
N LEU A 65 -0.79 7.18 -12.19
CA LEU A 65 -0.52 5.97 -11.43
C LEU A 65 -1.54 5.82 -10.29
N GLU A 66 -1.74 4.58 -9.86
CA GLU A 66 -2.53 4.26 -8.67
C GLU A 66 -1.62 4.00 -7.47
N TRP A 67 -2.17 4.22 -6.27
CA TRP A 67 -1.43 4.03 -5.02
C TRP A 67 -1.21 2.55 -4.66
N ASP A 68 -1.97 1.61 -5.24
CA ASP A 68 -1.93 0.19 -4.92
C ASP A 68 -0.52 -0.40 -4.99
N SER A 69 0.20 -0.11 -6.08
CA SER A 69 1.54 -0.64 -6.33
C SER A 69 2.58 -0.18 -5.30
N ILE A 70 2.59 1.11 -4.93
CA ILE A 70 3.54 1.64 -3.95
C ILE A 70 3.28 1.10 -2.55
N TRP A 71 2.02 0.92 -2.17
CA TRP A 71 1.66 0.31 -0.88
C TRP A 71 1.95 -1.20 -0.85
N ALA A 72 1.75 -1.90 -1.96
CA ALA A 72 2.14 -3.32 -2.08
C ALA A 72 3.65 -3.52 -1.93
N ILE A 73 4.47 -2.61 -2.48
CA ILE A 73 5.93 -2.60 -2.25
C ILE A 73 6.23 -2.30 -0.78
N ASN A 74 5.57 -1.29 -0.19
CA ASN A 74 5.77 -0.94 1.22
C ASN A 74 5.45 -2.10 2.16
N LYS A 75 4.38 -2.83 1.89
CA LYS A 75 4.02 -4.04 2.65
C LYS A 75 5.15 -5.06 2.67
N LYS A 76 5.83 -5.30 1.55
CA LYS A 76 6.94 -6.25 1.45
C LYS A 76 8.14 -5.83 2.31
N VAL A 77 8.34 -4.54 2.51
CA VAL A 77 9.41 -3.98 3.36
C VAL A 77 9.04 -4.08 4.84
N ILE A 78 7.78 -3.78 5.22
CA ILE A 78 7.37 -3.74 6.63
C ILE A 78 6.97 -5.11 7.20
N ASP A 79 6.41 -6.02 6.40
CA ASP A 79 5.89 -7.32 6.88
C ASP A 79 6.93 -8.16 7.64
N PRO A 80 8.19 -8.28 7.18
CA PRO A 80 9.18 -9.12 7.87
C PRO A 80 9.64 -8.57 9.23
N VAL A 81 9.48 -7.27 9.46
CA VAL A 81 10.02 -6.57 10.64
C VAL A 81 8.94 -6.08 11.61
N ALA A 82 7.67 -6.09 11.21
CA ALA A 82 6.57 -5.58 12.02
C ALA A 82 6.18 -6.57 13.15
N PRO A 83 6.31 -6.19 14.44
CA PRO A 83 5.75 -6.97 15.55
C PRO A 83 4.22 -7.06 15.47
N ARG A 84 3.70 -8.23 15.86
CA ARG A 84 2.27 -8.56 15.77
C ARG A 84 1.58 -8.50 17.12
N PHE A 85 0.58 -7.64 17.21
CA PHE A 85 -0.27 -7.44 18.38
C PHE A 85 -1.73 -7.72 18.03
N TRP A 86 -2.57 -7.69 19.07
CA TRP A 86 -4.01 -7.81 18.93
C TRP A 86 -4.68 -6.55 19.46
N ALA A 87 -5.78 -6.18 18.82
CA ALA A 87 -6.63 -5.10 19.25
C ALA A 87 -8.09 -5.44 18.93
N THR A 88 -9.00 -5.02 19.79
CA THR A 88 -10.46 -5.21 19.63
C THR A 88 -11.14 -3.85 19.80
N GLU A 89 -12.11 -3.52 18.95
CA GLU A 89 -12.80 -2.22 18.99
C GLU A 89 -13.65 -2.09 20.25
N LYS A 90 -13.59 -0.96 20.95
CA LYS A 90 -14.28 -0.80 22.25
C LYS A 90 -15.80 -0.94 22.12
N GLU A 91 -16.38 -0.30 21.12
CA GLU A 91 -17.84 -0.30 20.91
C GLU A 91 -18.36 -1.66 20.42
N ASN A 92 -17.53 -2.41 19.70
CA ASN A 92 -17.87 -3.69 19.09
C ASN A 92 -17.16 -4.87 19.79
N THR A 93 -16.95 -4.78 21.11
CA THR A 93 -16.36 -5.85 21.90
C THR A 93 -17.45 -6.74 22.51
N VAL A 94 -17.27 -8.06 22.42
CA VAL A 94 -18.14 -9.07 23.05
C VAL A 94 -17.33 -9.92 24.03
N LYS A 95 -17.92 -10.20 25.20
CA LYS A 95 -17.33 -11.12 26.19
C LYS A 95 -17.63 -12.58 25.80
N LEU A 96 -16.58 -13.39 25.65
CA LEU A 96 -16.64 -14.84 25.52
C LEU A 96 -16.15 -15.47 26.84
N THR A 97 -17.02 -16.22 27.50
CA THR A 97 -16.68 -16.95 28.74
C THR A 97 -16.29 -18.38 28.40
N LEU A 98 -15.11 -18.79 28.83
CA LEU A 98 -14.62 -20.15 28.70
C LEU A 98 -15.08 -20.98 29.90
N ASN A 99 -15.85 -22.03 29.64
CA ASN A 99 -16.34 -22.93 30.68
C ASN A 99 -15.21 -23.80 31.25
N GLY A 100 -15.38 -24.22 32.50
CA GLY A 100 -14.41 -25.06 33.22
C GLY A 100 -13.42 -24.24 34.04
N ASN A 101 -12.39 -24.93 34.55
CA ASN A 101 -11.37 -24.31 35.41
C ASN A 101 -10.20 -23.78 34.57
N VAL A 102 -10.41 -22.66 33.87
CA VAL A 102 -9.37 -21.99 33.08
C VAL A 102 -8.55 -21.07 33.99
N PRO A 103 -7.27 -21.37 34.28
CA PRO A 103 -6.45 -20.52 35.14
C PRO A 103 -6.06 -19.23 34.41
N VAL A 104 -5.79 -18.18 35.20
CA VAL A 104 -5.10 -17.00 34.69
C VAL A 104 -3.62 -17.32 34.59
N GLU A 105 -3.07 -17.31 33.38
CA GLU A 105 -1.66 -17.60 33.12
C GLU A 105 -1.07 -16.58 32.13
N ILE A 106 0.24 -16.37 32.21
CA ILE A 106 0.98 -15.50 31.29
C ILE A 106 2.04 -16.35 30.61
N LYS A 107 2.02 -16.43 29.27
CA LYS A 107 3.02 -17.17 28.48
C LYS A 107 3.66 -16.25 27.46
N GLN A 108 4.93 -16.54 27.15
CA GLN A 108 5.66 -15.80 26.13
C GLN A 108 5.40 -16.39 24.75
N ASN A 109 4.85 -15.57 23.86
CA ASN A 109 4.59 -15.92 22.47
C ASN A 109 5.44 -15.08 21.53
N PRO A 110 5.88 -15.60 20.37
CA PRO A 110 6.63 -14.80 19.40
C PRO A 110 5.82 -13.60 18.89
N ARG A 111 6.44 -12.42 18.81
CA ARG A 111 5.84 -11.25 18.13
C ARG A 111 5.76 -11.45 16.62
N HIS A 112 6.62 -12.29 16.04
CA HIS A 112 6.57 -12.60 14.62
C HIS A 112 6.97 -14.05 14.36
N LYS A 113 6.01 -14.87 13.91
CA LYS A 113 6.19 -16.33 13.75
C LYS A 113 7.32 -16.74 12.79
N LYS A 114 7.64 -15.89 11.82
CA LYS A 114 8.69 -16.16 10.82
C LYS A 114 10.01 -15.42 11.10
N ASN A 115 10.03 -14.54 12.11
CA ASN A 115 11.19 -13.71 12.40
C ASN A 115 11.41 -13.64 13.92
N PRO A 116 12.24 -14.53 14.49
CA PRO A 116 12.54 -14.54 15.92
C PRO A 116 13.17 -13.25 16.43
N ASP A 117 13.88 -12.49 15.59
CA ASP A 117 14.61 -11.28 15.98
C ASP A 117 13.69 -10.14 16.43
N VAL A 118 12.41 -10.20 16.06
CA VAL A 118 11.38 -9.23 16.50
C VAL A 118 11.03 -9.41 17.98
N GLY A 119 11.40 -10.55 18.57
CA GLY A 119 11.24 -10.85 20.00
C GLY A 119 9.91 -11.50 20.36
N VAL A 120 9.61 -11.49 21.66
CA VAL A 120 8.44 -12.15 22.26
C VAL A 120 7.51 -11.14 22.93
N LYS A 121 6.27 -11.56 23.14
CA LYS A 121 5.21 -10.80 23.83
C LYS A 121 4.59 -11.68 24.91
N ASP A 122 4.22 -11.06 26.02
CA ASP A 122 3.55 -11.75 27.12
C ASP A 122 2.06 -11.84 26.80
N THR A 123 1.54 -13.03 26.54
CA THR A 123 0.12 -13.28 26.27
C THR A 123 -0.56 -13.71 27.54
N VAL A 124 -1.58 -12.97 27.95
CA VAL A 124 -2.39 -13.24 29.14
C VAL A 124 -3.56 -14.13 28.74
N TYR A 125 -3.70 -15.26 29.40
CA TYR A 125 -4.81 -16.19 29.24
C TYR A 125 -5.72 -16.08 30.46
N ALA A 126 -7.03 -16.02 30.25
CA ALA A 126 -8.02 -15.81 31.30
C ALA A 126 -9.35 -16.48 30.97
N PRO A 127 -10.19 -16.81 31.98
CA PRO A 127 -11.48 -17.48 31.74
C PRO A 127 -12.47 -16.63 30.95
N VAL A 128 -12.30 -15.31 30.91
CA VAL A 128 -13.12 -14.42 30.09
C VAL A 128 -12.22 -13.68 29.12
N ILE A 129 -12.60 -13.67 27.85
CA ILE A 129 -11.89 -12.97 26.78
C ILE A 129 -12.81 -12.04 25.99
N LEU A 130 -12.21 -11.04 25.38
CA LEU A 130 -12.83 -10.04 24.54
C LEU A 130 -12.56 -10.35 23.07
N ILE A 131 -13.61 -10.44 22.28
CA ILE A 131 -13.56 -10.71 20.83
C ILE A 131 -14.37 -9.65 20.07
N GLU A 132 -14.18 -9.57 18.75
CA GLU A 132 -14.93 -8.64 17.91
C GLU A 132 -16.38 -9.10 17.67
N GLN A 133 -17.30 -8.13 17.65
CA GLN A 133 -18.73 -8.32 17.35
C GLN A 133 -18.94 -9.02 16.01
N LYS A 134 -18.15 -8.69 14.97
CA LYS A 134 -18.29 -9.31 13.65
C LYS A 134 -18.00 -10.81 13.68
N ASP A 135 -17.00 -11.21 14.47
CA ASP A 135 -16.62 -12.61 14.61
C ASP A 135 -17.67 -13.33 15.44
N ALA A 136 -18.09 -12.74 16.57
CA ALA A 136 -19.17 -13.23 17.42
C ALA A 136 -20.48 -13.49 16.65
N LEU A 137 -20.88 -12.57 15.76
CA LEU A 137 -22.07 -12.72 14.92
C LEU A 137 -21.97 -13.92 13.99
N SER A 138 -20.77 -14.16 13.44
CA SER A 138 -20.53 -15.22 12.47
C SER A 138 -20.65 -16.63 13.07
N PHE A 139 -20.53 -16.77 14.40
CA PHE A 139 -20.51 -18.08 15.05
C PHE A 139 -21.87 -18.76 15.07
N ALA A 140 -21.84 -20.07 14.83
CA ALA A 140 -22.95 -20.99 15.04
C ALA A 140 -22.79 -21.75 16.36
N GLU A 141 -23.90 -22.28 16.87
CA GLU A 141 -23.90 -23.13 18.06
C GLU A 141 -23.20 -24.47 17.75
N ASN A 142 -22.37 -24.94 18.69
CA ASN A 142 -21.49 -26.11 18.56
C ASN A 142 -20.45 -26.01 17.43
N GLU A 143 -20.17 -24.80 16.95
CA GLU A 143 -19.10 -24.57 15.99
C GLU A 143 -17.73 -24.55 16.67
N GLU A 144 -16.75 -25.19 16.04
CA GLU A 144 -15.35 -25.17 16.48
C GLU A 144 -14.59 -24.01 15.83
N ILE A 145 -13.99 -23.17 16.67
CA ILE A 145 -13.21 -22.00 16.26
C ILE A 145 -11.77 -22.11 16.78
N THR A 146 -10.81 -21.48 16.10
CA THR A 146 -9.44 -21.34 16.61
C THR A 146 -9.26 -19.98 17.29
N LEU A 147 -8.87 -20.00 18.57
CA LEU A 147 -8.29 -18.87 19.27
C LEU A 147 -6.79 -18.80 18.94
N MET A 148 -6.36 -17.73 18.26
CA MET A 148 -4.97 -17.60 17.83
C MET A 148 -4.00 -17.72 19.01
N ASP A 149 -2.96 -18.55 18.84
CA ASP A 149 -1.92 -18.84 19.83
C ASP A 149 -2.43 -19.36 21.19
N TRP A 150 -3.66 -19.91 21.22
CA TRP A 150 -4.21 -20.65 22.36
C TRP A 150 -4.60 -22.08 21.98
N GLY A 151 -5.42 -22.25 20.96
CA GLY A 151 -5.98 -23.55 20.56
C GLY A 151 -7.41 -23.42 20.08
N ASN A 152 -8.11 -24.55 19.95
CA ASN A 152 -9.49 -24.54 19.49
C ASN A 152 -10.47 -24.40 20.67
N ALA A 153 -11.66 -23.87 20.38
CA ALA A 153 -12.77 -23.74 21.32
C ALA A 153 -14.08 -24.05 20.60
N ILE A 154 -15.02 -24.68 21.30
CA ILE A 154 -16.35 -25.01 20.78
C ILE A 154 -17.36 -24.05 21.37
N ILE A 155 -18.05 -23.29 20.53
CA ILE A 155 -19.09 -22.36 20.96
C ILE A 155 -20.29 -23.15 21.49
N ARG A 156 -20.72 -22.88 22.72
CA ARG A 156 -21.84 -23.58 23.39
C ARG A 156 -23.11 -22.77 23.41
N SER A 157 -23.01 -21.48 23.66
CA SER A 157 -24.18 -20.60 23.63
C SER A 157 -23.83 -19.23 23.08
N LYS A 158 -24.81 -18.62 22.41
CA LYS A 158 -24.75 -17.26 21.89
C LYS A 158 -26.00 -16.52 22.35
N SER A 159 -25.82 -15.49 23.17
CA SER A 159 -26.90 -14.61 23.61
C SER A 159 -26.94 -13.38 22.70
N THR A 160 -28.11 -13.10 22.13
CA THR A 160 -28.33 -11.94 21.27
C THR A 160 -29.42 -11.04 21.82
N SER A 161 -29.21 -9.74 21.71
CA SER A 161 -30.22 -8.71 21.97
C SER A 161 -31.26 -8.65 20.85
N SER A 162 -32.34 -7.91 21.07
CA SER A 162 -33.47 -7.75 20.12
C SER A 162 -33.09 -7.10 18.79
N ASP A 163 -31.99 -6.35 18.76
CA ASP A 163 -31.41 -5.72 17.57
C ASP A 163 -30.46 -6.63 16.78
N GLY A 164 -30.26 -7.87 17.25
CA GLY A 164 -29.34 -8.84 16.65
C GLY A 164 -27.89 -8.72 17.12
N THR A 165 -27.56 -7.80 18.03
CA THR A 165 -26.22 -7.70 18.62
C THR A 165 -25.96 -8.87 19.59
N VAL A 166 -24.77 -9.47 19.52
CA VAL A 166 -24.35 -10.54 20.44
C VAL A 166 -23.87 -9.91 21.74
N THR A 167 -24.51 -10.22 22.87
CA THR A 167 -24.17 -9.65 24.17
C THR A 167 -23.14 -10.48 24.92
N SER A 168 -23.23 -11.80 24.82
CA SER A 168 -22.30 -12.73 25.46
C SER A 168 -22.27 -14.08 24.74
N LEU A 169 -21.12 -14.75 24.82
CA LEU A 169 -20.95 -16.11 24.34
C LEU A 169 -20.35 -16.99 25.44
N THR A 170 -20.64 -18.29 25.38
CA THR A 170 -19.90 -19.30 26.14
C THR A 170 -19.24 -20.31 25.21
N ALA A 171 -18.08 -20.82 25.60
CA ALA A 171 -17.37 -21.84 24.85
C ALA A 171 -16.60 -22.80 25.76
N ASP A 172 -16.33 -23.99 25.26
CA ASP A 172 -15.45 -24.97 25.92
C ASP A 172 -14.11 -25.02 25.19
N LEU A 173 -13.00 -25.02 25.92
CA LEU A 173 -11.68 -25.23 25.31
C LEU A 173 -11.54 -26.67 24.79
N HIS A 174 -11.11 -26.80 23.55
CA HIS A 174 -10.83 -28.07 22.89
C HIS A 174 -9.40 -28.07 22.35
N LEU A 175 -8.42 -28.16 23.26
CA LEU A 175 -6.99 -28.02 22.92
C LEU A 175 -6.44 -29.18 22.07
N GLU A 176 -7.14 -30.30 22.01
CA GLU A 176 -6.82 -31.45 21.13
C GLU A 176 -7.28 -31.23 19.68
N GLY A 177 -8.06 -30.17 19.43
CA GLY A 177 -8.59 -29.83 18.12
C GLY A 177 -7.52 -29.47 17.10
N ASP A 178 -7.78 -29.75 15.83
CA ASP A 178 -6.89 -29.39 14.73
C ASP A 178 -7.26 -28.02 14.15
N PHE A 179 -6.41 -27.02 14.42
CA PHE A 179 -6.54 -25.66 13.89
C PHE A 179 -6.55 -25.57 12.35
N ARG A 180 -6.22 -26.65 11.63
CA ARG A 180 -6.33 -26.72 10.16
C ARG A 180 -7.74 -27.05 9.68
N LYS A 181 -8.58 -27.63 10.54
CA LYS A 181 -9.94 -28.05 10.21
C LYS A 181 -11.00 -26.98 10.51
N THR A 182 -10.64 -25.97 11.30
CA THR A 182 -11.54 -24.85 11.61
C THR A 182 -11.40 -23.74 10.57
N ASP A 183 -12.52 -23.26 10.05
CA ASP A 183 -12.55 -22.15 9.08
C ASP A 183 -12.32 -20.79 9.76
N LYS A 184 -12.73 -20.66 11.02
CA LYS A 184 -12.71 -19.40 11.76
C LYS A 184 -11.53 -19.34 12.72
N LYS A 185 -10.62 -18.40 12.48
CA LYS A 185 -9.47 -18.10 13.35
C LYS A 185 -9.58 -16.67 13.84
N ILE A 186 -9.61 -16.49 15.16
CA ILE A 186 -9.87 -15.18 15.76
C ILE A 186 -8.76 -14.70 16.67
N THR A 187 -8.63 -13.37 16.73
CA THR A 187 -7.84 -12.66 17.74
C THR A 187 -8.72 -12.38 18.95
N TRP A 188 -8.10 -12.31 20.11
CA TRP A 188 -8.79 -12.15 21.38
C TRP A 188 -7.89 -11.37 22.35
N LEU A 189 -8.49 -10.76 23.36
CA LEU A 189 -7.79 -10.10 24.46
C LEU A 189 -8.33 -10.66 25.78
N ALA A 190 -7.48 -10.82 26.79
CA ALA A 190 -7.97 -11.18 28.12
C ALA A 190 -8.83 -10.04 28.68
N ASP A 191 -9.99 -10.38 29.25
CA ASP A 191 -10.83 -9.39 29.93
C ASP A 191 -10.11 -8.86 31.18
N PRO A 192 -10.01 -7.54 31.38
CA PRO A 192 -9.28 -6.95 32.52
C PRO A 192 -9.81 -7.37 33.89
N GLU A 193 -11.12 -7.57 34.02
CA GLU A 193 -11.76 -7.92 35.30
C GLU A 193 -11.37 -9.36 35.70
N SER A 194 -11.39 -10.28 34.75
CA SER A 194 -11.04 -11.68 34.98
C SER A 194 -9.53 -11.92 35.13
N SER A 195 -8.72 -11.20 34.35
CA SER A 195 -7.26 -11.39 34.29
C SER A 195 -6.49 -10.56 35.31
N LYS A 196 -7.08 -9.48 35.83
CA LYS A 196 -6.41 -8.45 36.63
C LYS A 196 -5.22 -7.80 35.91
N GLN A 197 -5.20 -7.85 34.57
CA GLN A 197 -4.20 -7.21 33.73
C GLN A 197 -4.89 -6.08 32.93
N PRO A 198 -4.34 -4.85 32.97
CA PRO A 198 -4.96 -3.73 32.27
C PRO A 198 -4.77 -3.86 30.75
N LEU A 199 -5.79 -3.46 30.00
CA LEU A 199 -5.68 -3.21 28.56
C LEU A 199 -5.33 -1.74 28.32
N ILE A 200 -4.65 -1.47 27.21
CA ILE A 200 -4.26 -0.12 26.81
C ILE A 200 -5.28 0.41 25.82
N SER A 201 -5.71 1.66 26.05
CA SER A 201 -6.57 2.36 25.11
C SER A 201 -5.75 2.81 23.91
N VAL A 202 -6.23 2.51 22.71
CA VAL A 202 -5.58 2.96 21.46
C VAL A 202 -6.62 3.52 20.51
N THR A 203 -6.22 4.45 19.65
CA THR A 203 -7.06 4.96 18.56
C THR A 203 -6.47 4.52 17.23
N LEU A 204 -7.27 3.80 16.45
CA LEU A 204 -6.93 3.39 15.09
C LEU A 204 -7.44 4.46 14.12
N LEU A 205 -6.52 5.12 13.43
CA LEU A 205 -6.78 6.16 12.45
C LEU A 205 -6.69 5.57 11.04
N ASP A 206 -7.70 5.81 10.22
CA ASP A 206 -7.67 5.46 8.80
C ASP A 206 -8.11 6.66 7.96
N TYR A 207 -7.62 6.69 6.72
CA TYR A 207 -7.69 7.88 5.87
C TYR A 207 -8.19 7.56 4.46
N ASP A 208 -9.12 8.38 3.99
CA ASP A 208 -9.60 8.37 2.61
C ASP A 208 -8.85 9.37 1.72
N TYR A 209 -9.14 9.35 0.42
CA TYR A 209 -8.73 10.39 -0.52
C TYR A 209 -9.39 11.73 -0.20
N LEU A 210 -8.65 12.81 -0.42
CA LEU A 210 -9.13 14.18 -0.23
C LEU A 210 -10.10 14.64 -1.32
N ILE A 211 -10.09 13.96 -2.47
CA ILE A 211 -10.97 14.27 -3.59
C ILE A 211 -11.72 13.04 -4.08
N THR A 212 -12.92 13.25 -4.58
CA THR A 212 -13.80 12.22 -5.14
C THR A 212 -13.55 11.97 -6.63
N LYS A 213 -12.94 12.92 -7.35
CA LYS A 213 -12.66 12.81 -8.78
C LYS A 213 -11.26 12.23 -9.04
N LYS A 214 -11.17 11.24 -9.94
CA LYS A 214 -9.90 10.56 -10.30
C LYS A 214 -8.79 11.51 -10.75
N LYS A 215 -9.14 12.50 -11.57
CA LYS A 215 -8.20 13.50 -12.10
C LYS A 215 -8.94 14.83 -12.18
N LEU A 216 -8.39 15.86 -11.54
CA LEU A 216 -8.88 17.22 -11.73
C LEU A 216 -8.25 17.81 -12.98
N GLU A 217 -9.09 18.42 -13.81
CA GLU A 217 -8.69 19.25 -14.93
C GLU A 217 -8.37 20.68 -14.46
N GLU A 218 -7.90 21.54 -15.37
CA GLU A 218 -7.43 22.89 -15.01
C GLU A 218 -8.58 23.80 -14.56
N ASP A 219 -9.74 23.68 -15.21
CA ASP A 219 -10.95 24.48 -14.94
C ASP A 219 -11.83 23.92 -13.81
N ASP A 220 -11.45 22.77 -13.24
CA ASP A 220 -12.18 22.20 -12.11
C ASP A 220 -11.94 23.01 -10.83
N ASP A 221 -13.02 23.51 -10.23
CA ASP A 221 -13.00 24.01 -8.87
C ASP A 221 -12.87 22.85 -7.87
N VAL A 222 -11.79 22.87 -7.11
CA VAL A 222 -11.43 21.84 -6.12
C VAL A 222 -12.53 21.69 -5.06
N ALA A 223 -13.20 22.78 -4.69
CA ALA A 223 -14.22 22.79 -3.66
C ALA A 223 -15.37 21.81 -3.94
N ASN A 224 -15.72 21.64 -5.23
CA ASN A 224 -16.81 20.76 -5.66
C ASN A 224 -16.48 19.26 -5.56
N PHE A 225 -15.21 18.92 -5.40
CA PHE A 225 -14.75 17.53 -5.41
C PHE A 225 -14.13 17.10 -4.08
N VAL A 226 -14.23 17.92 -3.03
CA VAL A 226 -13.73 17.56 -1.70
C VAL A 226 -14.52 16.38 -1.14
N THR A 227 -13.83 15.38 -0.64
CA THR A 227 -14.46 14.25 0.05
C THR A 227 -14.97 14.71 1.43
N PRO A 228 -16.26 14.55 1.76
CA PRO A 228 -16.84 15.07 3.01
C PRO A 228 -16.19 14.53 4.30
N VAL A 229 -15.90 13.23 4.33
CA VAL A 229 -15.26 12.56 5.48
C VAL A 229 -14.04 11.81 4.97
N THR A 230 -12.87 12.13 5.54
CA THR A 230 -11.58 11.58 5.10
C THR A 230 -10.71 11.06 6.23
N GLU A 231 -11.11 11.25 7.48
CA GLU A 231 -10.42 10.75 8.67
C GLU A 231 -11.43 9.93 9.47
N PHE A 232 -11.12 8.66 9.68
CA PHE A 232 -11.92 7.73 10.47
C PHE A 232 -11.13 7.35 11.71
N LYS A 233 -11.79 7.40 12.87
CA LYS A 233 -11.20 7.05 14.16
C LYS A 233 -12.00 5.93 14.77
N VAL A 234 -11.31 4.90 15.21
CA VAL A 234 -11.91 3.78 15.93
C VAL A 234 -11.13 3.58 17.21
N ASP A 235 -11.80 3.75 18.34
CA ASP A 235 -11.20 3.44 19.63
C ASP A 235 -11.20 1.94 19.87
N ALA A 236 -10.06 1.42 20.28
CA ALA A 236 -9.85 0.00 20.52
C ALA A 236 -9.13 -0.23 21.85
N TRP A 237 -9.33 -1.43 22.38
CA TRP A 237 -8.48 -2.01 23.39
C TRP A 237 -7.35 -2.76 22.72
N ALA A 238 -6.14 -2.63 23.26
CA ALA A 238 -4.99 -3.41 22.87
C ALA A 238 -4.32 -4.00 24.12
N ASP A 239 -3.58 -5.08 23.91
CA ASP A 239 -2.81 -5.71 24.97
C ASP A 239 -1.68 -4.78 25.49
N LYS A 240 -1.31 -4.92 26.77
CA LYS A 240 -0.25 -4.14 27.44
C LYS A 240 1.08 -4.12 26.69
N ASN A 241 1.39 -5.14 25.88
CA ASN A 241 2.60 -5.19 25.07
C ASN A 241 2.78 -3.98 24.14
N VAL A 242 1.69 -3.30 23.73
CA VAL A 242 1.79 -2.08 22.91
C VAL A 242 2.45 -0.91 23.66
N ALA A 243 2.55 -0.95 24.99
CA ALA A 243 3.30 0.06 25.74
C ALA A 243 4.80 0.05 25.43
N THR A 244 5.31 -1.02 24.80
CA THR A 244 6.73 -1.14 24.43
C THR A 244 7.08 -0.47 23.10
N VAL A 245 6.08 -0.08 22.30
CA VAL A 245 6.32 0.53 20.98
C VAL A 245 6.47 2.04 21.08
N LYS A 246 7.28 2.62 20.19
CA LYS A 246 7.60 4.05 20.16
C LYS A 246 6.96 4.74 18.98
N GLN A 247 6.85 6.06 19.06
CA GLN A 247 6.38 6.86 17.95
C GLN A 247 7.22 6.59 16.68
N GLY A 248 6.53 6.30 15.58
CA GLY A 248 7.15 5.97 14.30
C GLY A 248 7.40 4.49 14.05
N ASP A 249 7.24 3.62 15.05
CA ASP A 249 7.35 2.18 14.86
C ASP A 249 6.23 1.66 13.96
N PHE A 250 6.55 0.60 13.20
CA PHE A 250 5.61 -0.13 12.37
C PHE A 250 5.16 -1.38 13.12
N ILE A 251 3.86 -1.62 13.17
CA ILE A 251 3.28 -2.79 13.82
C ILE A 251 2.22 -3.42 12.93
N GLN A 252 1.81 -4.64 13.28
CA GLN A 252 0.64 -5.29 12.70
C GLN A 252 -0.35 -5.63 13.81
N PHE A 253 -1.59 -5.17 13.68
CA PHE A 253 -2.70 -5.77 14.40
C PHE A 253 -3.23 -6.93 13.57
N GLU A 254 -3.04 -8.17 14.05
CA GLU A 254 -3.43 -9.35 13.28
C GLU A 254 -4.93 -9.30 12.95
N ARG A 255 -5.29 -9.70 11.73
CA ARG A 255 -6.64 -9.59 11.13
C ARG A 255 -7.21 -8.17 10.96
N LYS A 256 -6.52 -7.11 11.40
CA LYS A 256 -6.91 -5.72 11.13
C LYS A 256 -6.06 -5.08 10.03
N GLY A 257 -4.73 -5.12 10.15
CA GLY A 257 -3.84 -4.48 9.18
C GLY A 257 -2.49 -4.05 9.75
N TYR A 258 -1.74 -3.30 8.96
CA TYR A 258 -0.48 -2.70 9.39
C TYR A 258 -0.71 -1.26 9.83
N TYR A 259 0.04 -0.82 10.82
CA TYR A 259 -0.11 0.51 11.40
C TYR A 259 1.26 1.11 11.70
N ARG A 260 1.34 2.44 11.65
CA ARG A 260 2.45 3.21 12.16
C ARG A 260 2.01 3.95 13.42
N VAL A 261 2.82 3.92 14.48
CA VAL A 261 2.56 4.72 15.69
C VAL A 261 2.69 6.20 15.35
N ASP A 262 1.59 6.95 15.40
CA ASP A 262 1.58 8.39 15.10
C ASP A 262 1.86 9.25 16.32
N ALA A 263 1.32 8.87 17.47
CA ALA A 263 1.53 9.57 18.74
C ALA A 263 1.46 8.59 19.91
N VAL A 264 2.26 8.87 20.94
CA VAL A 264 2.21 8.21 22.25
C VAL A 264 1.91 9.31 23.28
N ARG A 265 0.85 9.13 24.07
CA ARG A 265 0.32 10.14 24.98
C ARG A 265 0.07 9.52 26.35
N GLY A 266 0.36 10.27 27.42
CA GLY A 266 0.19 9.77 28.79
C GLY A 266 1.21 8.69 29.16
N GLU A 267 1.10 8.22 30.40
CA GLU A 267 1.99 7.20 30.99
C GLU A 267 1.19 6.29 31.92
N GLY A 268 1.71 5.09 32.17
CA GLY A 268 1.08 4.12 33.08
C GLY A 268 -0.33 3.72 32.63
N GLU A 269 -1.31 3.88 33.53
CA GLU A 269 -2.73 3.56 33.26
C GLU A 269 -3.40 4.56 32.29
N ASN A 270 -2.85 5.78 32.17
CA ASN A 270 -3.36 6.80 31.25
C ASN A 270 -2.67 6.74 29.87
N LEU A 271 -1.88 5.70 29.62
CA LEU A 271 -1.19 5.53 28.35
C LEU A 271 -2.19 5.34 27.21
N HIS A 272 -2.01 6.13 26.15
CA HIS A 272 -2.83 6.11 24.95
C HIS A 272 -1.96 6.26 23.70
N LEU A 273 -2.21 5.42 22.70
CA LEU A 273 -1.44 5.41 21.45
C LEU A 273 -2.36 5.60 20.23
N ASP A 274 -1.89 6.43 19.30
CA ASP A 274 -2.54 6.64 18.02
C ASP A 274 -1.81 5.83 16.95
N PHE A 275 -2.57 5.09 16.16
CA PHE A 275 -2.05 4.24 15.11
C PHE A 275 -2.63 4.63 13.77
N VAL A 276 -1.80 5.05 12.83
CA VAL A 276 -2.23 5.34 11.46
C VAL A 276 -2.15 4.08 10.63
N HIS A 277 -3.28 3.69 10.04
CA HIS A 277 -3.39 2.54 9.16
C HIS A 277 -2.55 2.71 7.89
N ILE A 278 -1.78 1.68 7.57
CA ILE A 278 -0.93 1.59 6.40
C ILE A 278 -1.64 0.71 5.37
N PRO A 279 -1.99 1.25 4.18
CA PRO A 279 -2.63 0.44 3.15
C PRO A 279 -1.77 -0.75 2.72
N ASP A 280 -2.41 -1.88 2.41
CA ASP A 280 -1.74 -3.13 2.07
C ASP A 280 -1.53 -3.34 0.55
N GLY A 281 -1.98 -2.35 -0.24
CA GLY A 281 -1.89 -2.34 -1.71
C GLY A 281 -3.01 -3.11 -2.42
N LYS A 282 -4.04 -3.59 -1.71
CA LYS A 282 -5.22 -4.17 -2.35
C LYS A 282 -6.24 -3.08 -2.68
N ALA A 283 -6.77 -3.12 -3.90
CA ALA A 283 -7.79 -2.17 -4.38
C ALA A 283 -8.98 -2.00 -3.42
N ALA A 284 -9.44 -3.07 -2.75
CA ALA A 284 -10.54 -3.00 -1.78
C ALA A 284 -10.22 -2.14 -0.54
N GLY A 285 -8.98 -2.15 -0.07
CA GLY A 285 -8.53 -1.34 1.07
C GLY A 285 -8.18 0.11 0.70
N LEU A 286 -8.04 0.39 -0.60
CA LEU A 286 -7.76 1.71 -1.17
C LEU A 286 -8.98 2.37 -1.84
N ALA A 287 -10.11 1.70 -1.93
CA ALA A 287 -11.34 2.27 -2.44
C ALA A 287 -11.86 3.35 -1.46
N SER A 288 -12.37 4.46 -1.99
CA SER A 288 -12.95 5.49 -1.13
C SER A 288 -14.19 4.96 -0.43
N LYS A 289 -14.21 5.13 0.89
CA LYS A 289 -15.30 4.75 1.78
C LYS A 289 -16.50 5.69 1.65
N ASN A 290 -16.31 6.83 1.01
CA ASN A 290 -17.30 7.88 0.86
C ASN A 290 -17.78 8.07 -0.59
N SER A 291 -17.49 7.11 -1.50
CA SER A 291 -17.99 7.17 -2.87
C SER A 291 -19.52 6.98 -2.91
N PRO A 292 -20.29 7.87 -3.55
CA PRO A 292 -21.63 7.50 -3.97
C PRO A 292 -21.51 6.33 -4.95
N VAL A 293 -22.41 5.34 -4.83
CA VAL A 293 -22.51 4.22 -5.76
C VAL A 293 -22.63 4.80 -7.17
N ALA A 294 -21.58 4.66 -7.98
CA ALA A 294 -21.64 5.07 -9.37
C ALA A 294 -22.73 4.23 -10.06
N ALA A 295 -23.76 4.90 -10.58
CA ALA A 295 -24.79 4.25 -11.38
C ALA A 295 -24.12 3.52 -12.56
N PRO A 296 -24.60 2.31 -12.94
CA PRO A 296 -24.02 1.60 -14.07
C PRO A 296 -24.20 2.43 -15.34
N GLU A 297 -23.10 2.74 -16.03
CA GLU A 297 -23.17 3.24 -17.40
C GLU A 297 -23.88 2.20 -18.26
N VAL A 298 -25.07 2.55 -18.74
CA VAL A 298 -25.85 1.74 -19.68
C VAL A 298 -25.09 1.73 -21.01
N GLY A 299 -24.31 0.68 -21.22
CA GLY A 299 -23.74 0.35 -22.51
C GLY A 299 -24.85 0.13 -23.53
N LYS A 300 -24.97 1.03 -24.52
CA LYS A 300 -25.76 0.81 -25.73
C LYS A 300 -25.21 -0.41 -26.47
N LYS A 301 -25.81 -1.58 -26.25
CA LYS A 301 -25.63 -2.75 -27.12
C LYS A 301 -26.26 -2.45 -28.48
N GLY A 302 -25.42 -2.31 -29.49
CA GLY A 302 -25.81 -2.37 -30.90
C GLY A 302 -26.50 -3.70 -31.19
N LYS A 303 -27.69 -3.61 -31.78
CA LYS A 303 -28.59 -4.70 -32.15
C LYS A 303 -27.98 -5.42 -33.37
N LYS A 304 -27.56 -6.68 -33.21
CA LYS A 304 -27.34 -7.60 -34.33
C LYS A 304 -28.70 -8.07 -34.84
N GLY A 305 -29.06 -7.70 -36.07
CA GLY A 305 -30.01 -8.45 -36.89
C GLY A 305 -29.26 -9.55 -37.62
N GLY A 306 -29.76 -10.78 -37.53
CA GLY A 306 -29.25 -11.91 -38.28
C GLY A 306 -30.04 -12.10 -39.58
N GLU A 307 -29.38 -12.67 -40.58
CA GLU A 307 -30.04 -13.50 -41.58
C GLU A 307 -29.05 -14.52 -42.18
N ASP A 308 -29.43 -15.77 -41.97
CA ASP A 308 -29.28 -17.04 -42.70
C ASP A 308 -28.07 -17.41 -43.60
N LYS A 309 -27.47 -18.53 -43.17
CA LYS A 309 -27.23 -19.82 -43.87
C LYS A 309 -26.39 -19.89 -45.16
N GLY A 310 -25.38 -20.77 -45.09
CA GLY A 310 -24.81 -21.41 -46.28
C GLY A 310 -23.56 -22.25 -46.03
N ALA A 311 -23.77 -23.49 -45.56
CA ALA A 311 -23.04 -24.76 -45.78
C ALA A 311 -21.52 -24.85 -46.09
N ASN A 312 -20.89 -25.84 -45.43
CA ASN A 312 -19.75 -26.70 -45.81
C ASN A 312 -18.41 -26.02 -46.19
N GLY A 313 -17.23 -26.52 -45.86
CA GLY A 313 -16.80 -27.83 -45.36
C GLY A 313 -15.32 -27.98 -45.80
N ASP A 314 -14.51 -28.49 -44.88
CA ASP A 314 -13.19 -29.13 -45.01
C ASP A 314 -11.98 -28.53 -45.77
N GLU A 315 -10.89 -28.52 -45.00
CA GLU A 315 -9.51 -28.95 -45.31
C GLU A 315 -8.96 -28.76 -46.75
N ASN A 316 -7.84 -28.06 -46.89
CA ASN A 316 -6.48 -28.65 -46.79
C ASN A 316 -5.40 -27.71 -47.41
N LYS A 317 -4.17 -27.99 -46.99
CA LYS A 317 -2.83 -27.48 -47.32
C LYS A 317 -2.52 -26.93 -48.73
N GLY A 318 -1.49 -26.08 -48.73
CA GLY A 318 -0.53 -25.86 -49.82
C GLY A 318 -0.35 -24.37 -50.12
N GLY A 319 0.82 -23.73 -50.11
CA GLY A 319 2.16 -24.23 -50.41
C GLY A 319 2.66 -23.57 -51.70
N LYS A 320 3.48 -22.53 -51.56
CA LYS A 320 4.41 -21.91 -52.56
C LYS A 320 3.84 -21.30 -53.85
N GLY A 321 4.27 -20.07 -54.12
CA GLY A 321 4.22 -19.49 -55.46
C GLY A 321 4.92 -18.13 -55.51
N LYS A 322 6.03 -18.08 -56.24
CA LYS A 322 6.98 -16.96 -56.41
C LYS A 322 6.63 -16.19 -57.69
N GLU A 323 7.10 -14.94 -57.74
CA GLU A 323 7.39 -14.11 -58.94
C GLU A 323 6.17 -13.58 -59.71
N SER A 324 6.05 -12.26 -59.97
CA SER A 324 6.90 -11.56 -60.94
C SER A 324 6.66 -10.03 -60.95
N LYS A 325 7.68 -9.33 -61.48
CA LYS A 325 7.82 -7.88 -61.75
C LYS A 325 6.75 -7.38 -62.77
N ALA A 326 6.49 -6.10 -63.06
CA ALA A 326 7.37 -4.93 -63.21
C ALA A 326 6.57 -3.63 -63.45
N ALA A 327 7.27 -2.49 -63.26
CA ALA A 327 7.15 -1.17 -63.93
C ALA A 327 5.87 -0.34 -63.72
N GLY A 328 5.89 0.98 -63.48
CA GLY A 328 6.94 2.00 -63.38
C GLY A 328 6.27 3.38 -63.52
N LYS A 329 6.77 4.43 -62.84
CA LYS A 329 6.70 5.82 -63.30
C LYS A 329 7.54 6.79 -62.46
N ASP A 330 7.96 7.83 -63.16
CA ASP A 330 9.10 8.73 -62.98
C ASP A 330 8.97 9.87 -61.93
N LYS A 331 10.18 10.25 -61.45
CA LYS A 331 10.73 11.61 -61.18
C LYS A 331 10.04 12.58 -60.20
N SER A 332 10.75 12.95 -59.13
CA SER A 332 11.55 14.20 -59.10
C SER A 332 12.40 14.36 -57.82
N SER A 333 13.54 15.00 -58.02
CA SER A 333 14.72 15.32 -57.20
C SER A 333 14.53 15.95 -55.80
N SER A 334 15.39 15.57 -54.85
CA SER A 334 16.49 16.45 -54.36
C SER A 334 17.39 15.71 -53.37
N ASP A 335 18.70 15.98 -53.48
CA ASP A 335 19.82 15.19 -53.01
C ASP A 335 19.98 15.07 -51.48
N ALA A 336 20.18 13.83 -51.01
CA ALA A 336 20.83 13.53 -49.74
C ALA A 336 22.16 12.79 -50.05
N PRO A 337 23.27 13.06 -49.36
CA PRO A 337 24.54 12.44 -49.67
C PRO A 337 24.52 10.96 -49.26
N THR A 338 24.74 10.08 -50.24
CA THR A 338 24.95 8.64 -50.02
C THR A 338 26.32 8.41 -49.38
N PRO A 339 26.44 7.56 -48.33
CA PRO A 339 27.73 7.22 -47.76
C PRO A 339 28.43 6.19 -48.64
N ASN A 340 29.59 6.59 -49.17
CA ASN A 340 30.52 5.67 -49.82
C ASN A 340 31.79 5.67 -48.97
N GLN A 341 31.94 4.69 -48.07
CA GLN A 341 33.23 4.11 -47.70
C GLN A 341 33.05 2.94 -46.73
N THR A 342 33.79 1.88 -47.06
CA THR A 342 33.91 0.57 -46.47
C THR A 342 34.22 0.62 -44.97
N SER A 343 33.52 -0.19 -44.18
CA SER A 343 33.72 -0.31 -42.73
C SER A 343 35.08 -0.94 -42.40
N THR A 344 36.04 -0.12 -41.99
CA THR A 344 37.17 -0.56 -41.16
C THR A 344 36.80 -0.23 -39.71
N GLY A 345 36.70 -1.25 -38.86
CA GLY A 345 36.38 -1.05 -37.45
C GLY A 345 37.49 -0.24 -36.78
N SER A 346 37.17 0.89 -36.17
CA SER A 346 38.13 1.64 -35.36
C SER A 346 38.13 1.09 -33.94
N GLU A 347 39.29 0.65 -33.45
CA GLU A 347 39.49 0.41 -32.01
C GLU A 347 39.55 1.76 -31.30
N ARG A 348 38.71 1.94 -30.26
CA ARG A 348 38.83 3.07 -29.34
C ARG A 348 39.09 2.57 -27.93
N THR A 349 40.00 3.26 -27.25
CA THR A 349 40.25 3.05 -25.82
C THR A 349 39.41 4.03 -25.04
N ALA A 350 38.47 3.55 -24.23
CA ALA A 350 37.67 4.37 -23.33
C ALA A 350 38.21 4.26 -21.89
N PHE A 351 38.28 5.39 -21.20
CA PHE A 351 38.66 5.47 -19.79
C PHE A 351 37.40 5.62 -18.92
N SER A 352 37.37 4.93 -17.78
CA SER A 352 36.19 4.80 -16.89
C SER A 352 35.62 6.13 -16.35
N ASN A 353 36.38 7.21 -16.37
CA ASN A 353 35.95 8.57 -15.97
C ASN A 353 36.28 9.64 -17.05
N ALA A 354 36.39 9.23 -18.31
CA ALA A 354 36.75 10.06 -19.46
C ALA A 354 38.15 10.73 -19.44
N THR A 355 38.92 10.67 -18.35
CA THR A 355 40.26 11.32 -18.28
C THR A 355 41.37 10.48 -17.62
N LYS A 356 41.08 9.54 -16.71
CA LYS A 356 42.02 8.59 -16.09
C LYS A 356 41.34 7.29 -15.62
N GLY A 357 41.62 6.16 -16.26
CA GLY A 357 41.11 4.85 -15.83
C GLY A 357 41.78 3.69 -16.55
N PHE A 358 41.24 2.48 -16.39
CA PHE A 358 41.70 1.31 -17.14
C PHE A 358 41.28 1.43 -18.61
N ALA A 359 42.22 1.14 -19.50
CA ALA A 359 42.01 1.15 -20.94
C ALA A 359 41.09 -0.02 -21.33
N ILE A 360 39.85 0.28 -21.72
CA ILE A 360 38.92 -0.74 -22.24
C ILE A 360 38.85 -0.57 -23.77
N PRO A 361 39.40 -1.50 -24.56
CA PRO A 361 39.29 -1.44 -26.01
C PRO A 361 37.86 -1.82 -26.43
N ILE A 362 37.21 -0.94 -27.19
CA ILE A 362 35.85 -1.15 -27.70
C ILE A 362 35.91 -1.09 -29.23
N THR A 363 35.44 -2.16 -29.89
CA THR A 363 35.31 -2.22 -31.35
C THR A 363 33.87 -1.93 -31.75
N THR A 364 33.61 -0.78 -32.37
CA THR A 364 32.27 -0.36 -32.79
C THR A 364 32.18 -0.24 -34.31
N LYS A 365 31.06 -0.73 -34.88
CA LYS A 365 30.75 -0.66 -36.32
C LYS A 365 29.93 0.59 -36.71
N MET A 366 29.71 1.52 -35.79
CA MET A 366 28.94 2.75 -36.03
C MET A 366 29.83 3.86 -36.61
N TYR A 367 29.27 4.62 -37.55
CA TYR A 367 29.94 5.76 -38.18
C TYR A 367 30.23 6.88 -37.17
N ASN A 368 31.37 7.54 -37.33
CA ASN A 368 31.76 8.65 -36.47
C ASN A 368 31.00 9.92 -36.89
N VAL A 369 30.17 10.49 -36.01
CA VAL A 369 29.48 11.76 -36.26
C VAL A 369 30.19 12.85 -35.45
N ALA A 370 30.58 13.94 -36.12
CA ALA A 370 31.20 15.08 -35.47
C ALA A 370 30.24 15.72 -34.44
N ARG A 371 30.76 16.12 -33.28
CA ARG A 371 29.97 16.78 -32.24
C ARG A 371 29.59 18.19 -32.70
N VAL A 372 28.30 18.50 -32.65
CA VAL A 372 27.71 19.77 -33.12
C VAL A 372 28.29 21.00 -32.41
N TYR A 373 28.78 20.84 -31.17
CA TYR A 373 29.26 21.94 -30.33
C TYR A 373 30.78 21.89 -30.05
N GLY A 374 31.54 21.16 -30.88
CA GLY A 374 32.99 20.98 -30.68
C GLY A 374 33.34 20.03 -29.54
N GLU A 375 34.64 19.96 -29.19
CA GLU A 375 35.17 19.11 -28.11
C GLU A 375 35.30 19.84 -26.77
N GLU A 376 35.01 21.14 -26.74
CA GLU A 376 35.13 21.93 -25.51
C GLU A 376 33.93 21.69 -24.57
N PRO A 377 34.18 21.62 -23.25
CA PRO A 377 33.12 21.49 -22.27
C PRO A 377 32.25 22.75 -22.24
N LEU A 378 30.98 22.60 -22.61
CA LEU A 378 29.96 23.62 -22.38
C LEU A 378 29.72 23.76 -20.87
N ASN A 379 30.19 24.87 -20.29
CA ASN A 379 29.88 25.26 -18.92
C ASN A 379 28.67 26.22 -18.94
N PRO A 380 27.43 25.74 -18.71
CA PRO A 380 26.30 26.64 -18.60
C PRO A 380 26.45 27.51 -17.34
N THR A 381 26.58 28.82 -17.53
CA THR A 381 26.52 29.78 -16.42
C THR A 381 25.07 29.86 -15.93
N ALA A 382 24.79 29.24 -14.78
CA ALA A 382 23.52 29.39 -14.09
C ALA A 382 23.46 30.76 -13.41
N ASP A 383 22.79 31.73 -14.04
CA ASP A 383 22.51 33.02 -13.42
C ASP A 383 21.28 32.91 -12.53
N THR A 384 21.43 32.25 -11.37
CA THR A 384 20.37 32.19 -10.35
C THR A 384 20.51 33.37 -9.39
N LYS A 385 19.59 34.33 -9.49
CA LYS A 385 19.32 35.36 -8.48
C LYS A 385 18.71 34.78 -7.18
N MET A 386 19.35 33.79 -6.57
CA MET A 386 18.94 33.23 -5.28
C MET A 386 20.06 33.40 -4.26
N TYR A 387 19.69 33.84 -3.06
CA TYR A 387 20.60 34.01 -1.93
C TYR A 387 21.28 32.68 -1.55
N SER A 388 22.56 32.74 -1.19
CA SER A 388 23.32 31.59 -0.69
C SER A 388 22.72 31.07 0.62
N VAL A 389 22.39 29.77 0.66
CA VAL A 389 22.01 29.07 1.89
C VAL A 389 23.21 28.22 2.31
N GLN A 390 23.74 28.46 3.52
CA GLN A 390 24.81 27.64 4.09
C GLN A 390 24.34 26.21 4.33
N SER A 391 25.22 25.26 4.03
CA SER A 391 24.97 23.83 4.24
C SER A 391 25.05 23.51 5.74
N VAL A 392 24.10 22.72 6.25
CA VAL A 392 24.05 22.28 7.66
C VAL A 392 25.23 21.37 8.06
N TYR A 393 26.12 21.05 7.12
CA TYR A 393 27.32 20.24 7.34
C TYR A 393 28.62 21.09 7.36
N GLU A 394 28.51 22.41 7.25
CA GLU A 394 29.67 23.32 7.29
C GLU A 394 29.96 23.86 8.71
N GLU A 395 29.22 23.42 9.73
CA GLU A 395 29.61 23.61 11.14
C GLU A 395 30.16 22.30 11.71
N ALA A 396 31.48 22.13 11.60
CA ALA A 396 32.28 21.19 12.38
C ALA A 396 33.60 21.85 12.77
#